data_AF-A0A843ISE0-F1
#
_entry.id   AF-A0A843ISE0-F1
#
_cell.length_a   1.000
_cell.length_b   1.000
_cell.length_c   1.000
_cell.angle_alpha   90.00
_cell.angle_beta   90.00
_cell.angle_gamma   90.00
#
_symmetry.space_group_name_H-M   'P 1'
#
loop_
_entity.id
_entity.type
_entity.pdbx_description
1 polymer ?
#
loop_
_entity_poly.entity_id
_entity_poly.type
_entity_poly.pdbx_seq_one_letter_code
_entity_poly.pdbx_strand_id
1 'polypeptide(L)'
;MNILKSAVVLLIILSFIVPAVAADGENRYSYITIDSVDLELTKDKAIFDVNYHIDNGVEFLVIFLGKNDLKNKLEKMFSLGDGNFGTTTMESARITLNNPSVDYGDGSYWFPKKSFQVTVPVLNVKTARTDRTFYNVNEVPGMGYFGDPVPVTPSTDINKLRIESEPVTLVTPEPTPIVHYFR
;
A
#
# COMPACT_ATOMS: atom_id res chain seq x y z
N MET A 1 52.99 15.71 19.11
CA MET A 1 52.43 14.33 19.19
C MET A 1 50.89 14.30 19.19
N ASN A 2 50.20 15.26 19.81
CA ASN A 2 48.76 15.18 20.04
C ASN A 2 47.92 15.51 18.79
N ILE A 3 48.37 16.47 17.97
CA ILE A 3 47.69 16.88 16.73
C ILE A 3 47.69 15.74 15.71
N LEU A 4 48.78 14.97 15.63
CA LEU A 4 48.87 13.82 14.74
C LEU A 4 47.87 12.71 15.14
N LYS A 5 47.71 12.47 16.46
CA LYS A 5 46.72 11.52 16.98
C LYS A 5 45.29 11.99 16.73
N SER A 6 45.00 13.26 16.97
CA SER A 6 43.69 13.86 16.70
C SER A 6 43.35 13.86 15.20
N ALA A 7 44.33 14.10 14.33
CA ALA A 7 44.16 14.04 12.88
C ALA A 7 43.89 12.62 12.38
N VAL A 8 44.58 11.62 12.94
CA VAL A 8 44.34 10.20 12.61
C VAL A 8 42.96 9.75 13.08
N VAL A 9 42.53 10.13 14.29
CA VAL A 9 41.18 9.82 14.78
C VAL A 9 40.11 10.50 13.92
N LEU A 10 40.32 11.76 13.53
CA LEU A 10 39.41 12.49 12.64
C LEU A 10 39.34 11.85 11.24
N LEU A 11 40.47 11.39 10.69
CA LEU A 11 40.53 10.66 9.42
C LEU A 11 39.80 9.31 9.49
N ILE A 12 39.92 8.58 10.60
CA ILE A 12 39.17 7.33 10.83
C ILE A 12 37.67 7.62 10.88
N ILE A 13 37.23 8.66 11.61
CA ILE A 13 35.82 9.06 11.68
C ILE A 13 35.30 9.50 10.30
N LEU A 14 36.09 10.27 9.55
CA LEU A 14 35.76 10.69 8.18
C LEU A 14 35.67 9.50 7.20
N SER A 15 36.46 8.43 7.42
CA SER A 15 36.37 7.22 6.58
C SER A 15 35.09 6.41 6.79
N PHE A 16 34.34 6.63 7.88
CA PHE A 16 33.00 6.08 8.05
C PHE A 16 31.92 6.91 7.35
N ILE A 17 32.25 8.11 6.86
CA ILE A 17 31.36 8.95 6.07
C ILE A 17 31.60 8.67 4.58
N VAL A 18 31.62 7.39 4.19
CA VAL A 18 31.39 7.06 2.78
C VAL A 18 29.89 7.28 2.58
N PRO A 19 29.43 8.25 1.78
CA PRO A 19 28.05 8.20 1.33
C PRO A 19 27.87 6.82 0.73
N ALA A 20 26.89 6.05 1.22
CA ALA A 20 26.47 4.84 0.54
C ALA A 20 25.96 5.29 -0.83
N VAL A 21 26.89 5.44 -1.77
CA VAL A 21 26.63 5.74 -3.16
C VAL A 21 25.76 4.59 -3.59
N ALA A 22 24.54 4.93 -3.99
CA ALA A 22 23.48 4.03 -4.38
C ALA A 22 24.06 2.80 -5.08
N ALA A 23 24.12 1.69 -4.37
CA ALA A 23 24.18 0.40 -5.03
C ALA A 23 22.79 0.24 -5.63
N ASP A 24 22.73 0.33 -6.96
CA ASP A 24 21.53 0.21 -7.79
C ASP A 24 20.82 -1.14 -7.56
N GLY A 25 20.10 -1.23 -6.46
CA GLY A 25 18.95 -2.09 -6.28
C GLY A 25 17.79 -1.17 -5.98
N GLU A 26 16.90 -0.95 -6.93
CA GLU A 26 15.70 -0.11 -6.71
C GLU A 26 14.85 -0.61 -5.52
N ASN A 27 15.07 -1.86 -5.09
CA ASN A 27 14.45 -2.50 -3.94
C ASN A 27 15.13 -2.26 -2.58
N ARG A 28 16.12 -1.37 -2.51
CA ARG A 28 16.93 -1.14 -1.31
C ARG A 28 16.68 0.24 -0.70
N TYR A 29 16.61 0.28 0.63
CA TYR A 29 16.61 1.51 1.39
C TYR A 29 17.58 1.40 2.57
N SER A 30 18.62 2.23 2.58
CA SER A 30 19.69 2.17 3.59
C SER A 30 20.38 0.81 3.57
N TYR A 31 20.15 -0.01 4.61
CA TYR A 31 20.74 -1.34 4.81
C TYR A 31 19.73 -2.48 4.61
N ILE A 32 18.50 -2.15 4.21
CA ILE A 32 17.39 -3.09 4.06
C ILE A 32 17.16 -3.31 2.57
N THR A 33 17.15 -4.56 2.15
CA THR A 33 16.82 -4.96 0.78
C THR A 33 15.52 -5.77 0.81
N ILE A 34 14.50 -5.33 0.07
CA ILE A 34 13.21 -6.03 0.00
C ILE A 34 13.32 -7.21 -0.94
N ASP A 35 12.89 -8.38 -0.47
CA ASP A 35 12.80 -9.60 -1.26
C ASP A 35 11.37 -9.79 -1.78
N SER A 36 10.39 -9.69 -0.90
CA SER A 36 8.96 -9.82 -1.26
C SER A 36 8.03 -9.15 -0.25
N VAL A 37 6.80 -8.90 -0.70
CA VAL A 37 5.71 -8.40 0.14
C VAL A 37 4.45 -9.20 -0.15
N ASP A 38 3.85 -9.75 0.90
CA ASP A 38 2.48 -10.25 0.85
C ASP A 38 1.55 -9.19 1.46
N LEU A 39 0.59 -8.73 0.67
CA LEU A 39 -0.39 -7.72 1.03
C LEU A 39 -1.77 -8.35 1.13
N GLU A 40 -2.30 -8.49 2.34
CA GLU A 40 -3.67 -8.92 2.57
C GLU A 40 -4.58 -7.70 2.75
N LEU A 41 -5.59 -7.59 1.89
CA LEU A 41 -6.62 -6.56 1.95
C LEU A 41 -7.91 -7.18 2.49
N THR A 42 -8.31 -6.77 3.70
CA THR A 42 -9.47 -7.33 4.40
C THR A 42 -10.29 -6.19 4.99
N LYS A 43 -11.45 -5.89 4.36
CA LYS A 43 -12.37 -4.82 4.77
C LYS A 43 -11.65 -3.48 4.98
N ASP A 44 -11.55 -3.03 6.23
CA ASP A 44 -10.93 -1.79 6.69
C ASP A 44 -9.45 -1.96 7.06
N LYS A 45 -8.80 -3.05 6.66
CA LYS A 45 -7.40 -3.33 7.01
C LYS A 45 -6.58 -3.71 5.79
N ALA A 46 -5.33 -3.27 5.80
CA ALA A 46 -4.29 -3.76 4.91
C ALA A 46 -3.13 -4.29 5.77
N ILE A 47 -2.79 -5.55 5.59
CA ILE A 47 -1.73 -6.24 6.33
C ILE A 47 -0.58 -6.50 5.36
N PHE A 48 0.58 -5.97 5.69
CA PHE A 48 1.83 -6.16 4.95
C PHE A 48 2.69 -7.17 5.71
N ASP A 49 2.98 -8.29 5.09
CA ASP A 49 4.05 -9.19 5.49
C ASP A 49 5.24 -8.96 4.56
N VAL A 50 6.23 -8.24 5.09
CA VAL A 50 7.41 -7.82 4.34
C VAL A 50 8.54 -8.78 4.66
N ASN A 51 9.10 -9.42 3.63
CA ASN A 51 10.32 -10.22 3.71
C ASN A 51 11.49 -9.41 3.15
N TYR A 52 12.58 -9.37 3.91
CA TYR A 52 13.76 -8.59 3.58
C TYR A 52 15.01 -9.23 4.16
N HIS A 53 16.17 -8.75 3.75
CA HIS A 53 17.42 -9.01 4.42
C HIS A 53 18.14 -7.71 4.77
N ILE A 54 18.96 -7.79 5.80
CA ILE A 54 19.87 -6.72 6.21
C ILE A 54 21.25 -7.04 5.67
N ASP A 55 21.92 -6.05 5.09
CA ASP A 55 23.26 -6.23 4.56
C ASP A 55 24.23 -6.73 5.67
N ASN A 56 24.95 -7.83 5.40
CA ASN A 56 25.83 -8.53 6.36
C ASN A 56 26.83 -7.61 7.12
N GLY A 57 27.24 -6.49 6.53
CA GLY A 57 28.19 -5.55 7.13
C GLY A 57 27.59 -4.59 8.16
N VAL A 58 26.27 -4.55 8.31
CA VAL A 58 25.53 -3.55 9.09
C VAL A 58 24.46 -4.15 10.00
N GLU A 59 24.34 -5.48 10.07
CA GLU A 59 23.46 -6.17 11.03
C GLU A 59 23.72 -5.72 12.47
N PHE A 60 24.98 -5.53 12.84
CA PHE A 60 25.36 -5.04 14.18
C PHE A 60 24.80 -3.65 14.47
N LEU A 61 24.64 -2.78 13.45
CA LEU A 61 24.02 -1.47 13.61
C LEU A 61 22.53 -1.61 13.91
N VAL A 62 21.83 -2.57 13.31
CA VAL A 62 20.40 -2.80 13.58
C VAL A 62 20.19 -3.31 15.01
N ILE A 63 21.09 -4.17 15.48
CA ILE A 63 21.11 -4.61 16.88
C ILE A 63 21.35 -3.41 17.81
N PHE A 64 22.28 -2.52 17.46
CA PHE A 64 22.66 -1.37 18.28
C PHE A 64 21.61 -0.23 18.28
N LEU A 65 21.08 0.14 17.13
CA LEU A 65 20.03 1.15 16.95
C LEU A 65 18.66 0.65 17.41
N GLY A 66 18.49 -0.67 17.45
CA GLY A 66 17.29 -1.34 17.91
C GLY A 66 16.18 -1.36 16.88
N LYS A 67 15.10 -2.07 17.23
CA LYS A 67 13.95 -2.32 16.33
C LYS A 67 13.24 -1.04 15.86
N ASN A 68 13.36 0.07 16.59
CA ASN A 68 12.68 1.32 16.22
C ASN A 68 13.24 1.94 14.93
N ASP A 69 14.57 1.89 14.72
CA ASP A 69 15.17 2.39 13.49
C ASP A 69 14.70 1.57 12.28
N LEU A 70 14.65 0.24 12.43
CA LEU A 70 14.14 -0.68 11.42
C LEU A 70 12.67 -0.39 11.06
N LYS A 71 11.80 -0.22 12.06
CA LYS A 71 10.39 0.14 11.86
C LYS A 71 10.24 1.45 11.10
N ASN A 72 10.95 2.50 11.54
CA ASN A 72 10.91 3.82 10.90
C ASN A 72 11.35 3.78 9.43
N LYS A 73 12.31 2.91 9.09
CA LYS A 73 12.75 2.74 7.68
C LYS A 73 11.68 2.02 6.86
N LEU A 74 11.09 0.96 7.40
CA LEU A 74 9.99 0.24 6.74
C LEU A 74 8.77 1.15 6.51
N GLU A 75 8.42 2.00 7.47
CA GLU A 75 7.35 3.00 7.30
C GLU A 75 7.60 3.93 6.12
N LYS A 76 8.85 4.40 5.99
CA LYS A 76 9.26 5.29 4.89
C LYS A 76 9.26 4.57 3.55
N MET A 77 9.76 3.34 3.50
CA MET A 77 9.82 2.53 2.26
C MET A 77 8.44 2.32 1.65
N PHE A 78 7.43 2.07 2.48
CA PHE A 78 6.07 1.75 2.02
C PHE A 78 5.08 2.92 2.17
N SER A 79 5.56 4.12 2.52
CA SER A 79 4.73 5.32 2.74
C SER A 79 3.53 5.02 3.67
N LEU A 80 3.79 4.32 4.79
CA LEU A 80 2.74 3.73 5.63
C LEU A 80 2.13 4.70 6.64
N GLY A 81 2.74 5.86 6.89
CA GLY A 81 2.36 6.69 8.03
C GLY A 81 2.54 5.90 9.34
N ASP A 82 1.61 6.08 10.29
CA ASP A 82 1.63 5.39 11.57
C ASP A 82 1.08 3.95 11.46
N GLY A 83 1.86 3.07 10.81
CA GLY A 83 1.53 1.66 10.69
C GLY A 83 1.68 0.92 12.03
N ASN A 84 0.77 -0.02 12.32
CA ASN A 84 0.87 -0.82 13.53
C ASN A 84 1.81 -2.01 13.28
N PHE A 85 3.04 -1.92 13.79
CA PHE A 85 4.01 -3.00 13.71
C PHE A 85 3.70 -4.12 14.70
N GLY A 86 3.45 -5.31 14.18
CA GLY A 86 3.40 -6.55 14.94
C GLY A 86 4.81 -7.11 15.14
N THR A 87 5.00 -8.38 14.77
CA THR A 87 6.31 -9.04 14.81
C THR A 87 7.27 -8.37 13.84
N THR A 88 8.47 -8.02 14.32
CA THR A 88 9.58 -7.48 13.53
C THR A 88 10.86 -8.20 13.94
N THR A 89 11.50 -8.84 12.97
CA THR A 89 12.76 -9.61 13.09
C THR A 89 13.84 -8.97 12.22
N MET A 90 14.95 -9.68 11.94
CA MET A 90 15.97 -9.22 10.99
C MET A 90 15.64 -9.59 9.54
N GLU A 91 14.64 -10.46 9.34
CA GLU A 91 14.30 -11.06 8.04
C GLU A 91 12.88 -10.69 7.59
N SER A 92 12.04 -10.24 8.53
CA SER A 92 10.63 -10.00 8.26
C SER A 92 9.97 -8.99 9.19
N ALA A 93 8.89 -8.38 8.71
CA ALA A 93 8.03 -7.52 9.50
C ALA A 93 6.57 -7.67 9.07
N ARG A 94 5.68 -7.76 10.06
CA ARG A 94 4.23 -7.65 9.86
C ARG A 94 3.75 -6.25 10.25
N ILE A 95 3.07 -5.57 9.33
CA ILE A 95 2.59 -4.20 9.51
C ILE A 95 1.11 -4.14 9.19
N THR A 96 0.29 -3.59 10.09
CA THR A 96 -1.16 -3.44 9.88
C THR A 96 -1.53 -1.95 9.75
N LEU A 97 -2.14 -1.59 8.63
CA LEU A 97 -2.82 -0.32 8.45
C LEU A 97 -4.29 -0.47 8.81
N ASN A 98 -4.79 0.44 9.63
CA ASN A 98 -6.22 0.55 9.94
C ASN A 98 -6.86 1.62 9.06
N ASN A 99 -8.06 1.34 8.57
CA ASN A 99 -8.85 2.17 7.67
C ASN A 99 -8.09 2.69 6.43
N PRO A 100 -7.31 1.86 5.71
CA PRO A 100 -6.64 2.31 4.49
C PRO A 100 -7.60 2.37 3.28
N SER A 101 -8.85 1.94 3.45
CA SER A 101 -9.88 1.83 2.41
C SER A 101 -11.02 2.82 2.60
N VAL A 102 -11.72 3.12 1.51
CA VAL A 102 -13.04 3.75 1.54
C VAL A 102 -14.10 2.65 1.66
N ASP A 103 -14.94 2.72 2.70
CA ASP A 103 -16.11 1.84 2.89
C ASP A 103 -17.34 2.45 2.20
N TYR A 104 -17.99 1.72 1.30
CA TYR A 104 -19.20 2.18 0.61
C TYR A 104 -20.50 1.85 1.37
N GLY A 105 -20.44 1.12 2.48
CA GLY A 105 -21.58 0.77 3.32
C GLY A 105 -22.41 -0.42 2.84
N ASP A 106 -22.04 -1.03 1.71
CA ASP A 106 -22.70 -2.22 1.13
C ASP A 106 -21.86 -3.50 1.25
N GLY A 107 -20.78 -3.44 2.03
CA GLY A 107 -19.79 -4.52 2.17
C GLY A 107 -18.69 -4.49 1.10
N SER A 108 -18.69 -3.47 0.24
CA SER A 108 -17.61 -3.17 -0.71
C SER A 108 -16.64 -2.15 -0.13
N TYR A 109 -15.35 -2.40 -0.31
CA TYR A 109 -14.26 -1.53 0.13
C TYR A 109 -13.36 -1.19 -1.05
N TRP A 110 -12.94 0.06 -1.15
CA TRP A 110 -11.96 0.49 -2.13
C TRP A 110 -10.64 0.85 -1.47
N PHE A 111 -9.59 0.11 -1.83
CA PHE A 111 -8.22 0.43 -1.46
C PHE A 111 -7.63 1.32 -2.55
N PRO A 112 -7.33 2.59 -2.26
CA PRO A 112 -6.76 3.50 -3.24
C PRO A 112 -5.35 3.03 -3.64
N LYS A 113 -4.93 3.45 -4.83
CA LYS A 113 -3.56 3.26 -5.30
C LYS A 113 -2.57 3.76 -4.24
N LYS A 114 -1.50 2.99 -4.01
CA LYS A 114 -0.45 3.35 -3.06
C LYS A 114 0.93 3.16 -3.67
N SER A 115 1.74 4.20 -3.63
CA SER A 115 3.13 4.18 -4.10
C SER A 115 4.11 3.94 -2.95
N PHE A 116 5.20 3.26 -3.29
CA PHE A 116 6.32 2.92 -2.45
C PHE A 116 7.55 3.74 -2.87
N GLN A 117 8.46 3.94 -1.93
CA GLN A 117 9.74 4.61 -2.18
C GLN A 117 10.83 3.64 -2.65
N VAL A 118 10.48 2.36 -2.79
CA VAL A 118 11.34 1.29 -3.27
C VAL A 118 10.57 0.41 -4.25
N THR A 119 11.29 -0.23 -5.17
CA THR A 119 10.76 -1.27 -6.03
C THR A 119 10.62 -2.56 -5.23
N VAL A 120 9.44 -3.15 -5.22
CA VAL A 120 9.19 -4.47 -4.61
C VAL A 120 9.39 -5.54 -5.69
N PRO A 121 10.37 -6.46 -5.54
CA PRO A 121 10.64 -7.46 -6.57
C PRO A 121 9.45 -8.40 -6.82
N VAL A 122 8.80 -8.83 -5.73
CA VAL A 122 7.59 -9.67 -5.78
C VAL A 122 6.57 -9.12 -4.79
N LEU A 123 5.41 -8.71 -5.31
CA LEU A 123 4.27 -8.26 -4.51
C LEU A 123 3.09 -9.18 -4.77
N ASN A 124 2.67 -9.95 -3.76
CA ASN A 124 1.43 -10.71 -3.81
C ASN A 124 0.35 -9.89 -3.13
N VAL A 125 -0.80 -9.70 -3.78
CA VAL A 125 -1.94 -9.01 -3.20
C VAL A 125 -3.14 -9.91 -3.17
N LYS A 126 -3.61 -10.19 -1.96
CA LYS A 126 -4.74 -11.06 -1.68
C LYS A 126 -5.93 -10.25 -1.20
N THR A 127 -7.07 -10.49 -1.81
CA THR A 127 -8.40 -10.04 -1.34
C THR A 127 -9.27 -11.25 -1.04
N ALA A 128 -10.52 -11.05 -0.60
CA ALA A 128 -11.45 -12.16 -0.38
C ALA A 128 -11.69 -13.04 -1.63
N ARG A 129 -11.54 -12.48 -2.84
CA ARG A 129 -11.91 -13.16 -4.10
C ARG A 129 -10.79 -13.30 -5.11
N THR A 130 -9.65 -12.65 -4.90
CA THR A 130 -8.59 -12.61 -5.91
C THR A 130 -7.21 -12.61 -5.25
N ASP A 131 -6.30 -13.32 -5.91
CA ASP A 131 -4.87 -13.26 -5.64
C ASP A 131 -4.17 -12.74 -6.90
N ARG A 132 -3.29 -11.76 -6.74
CA ARG A 132 -2.55 -11.14 -7.85
C ARG A 132 -1.09 -10.98 -7.47
N THR A 133 -0.20 -11.48 -8.31
CA THR A 133 1.24 -11.25 -8.19
C THR A 133 1.68 -10.18 -9.16
N PHE A 134 2.47 -9.22 -8.65
CA PHE A 134 3.13 -8.17 -9.41
C PHE A 134 4.64 -8.32 -9.23
N TYR A 135 5.40 -7.93 -10.25
CA TYR A 135 6.85 -8.05 -10.27
C TYR A 135 7.50 -6.71 -10.51
N ASN A 136 8.55 -6.40 -9.74
CA ASN A 136 9.33 -5.16 -9.83
C ASN A 136 8.43 -3.91 -9.87
N VAL A 137 7.52 -3.80 -8.91
CA VAL A 137 6.57 -2.68 -8.82
C VAL A 137 6.92 -1.77 -7.66
N ASN A 138 6.78 -0.47 -7.86
CA ASN A 138 6.86 0.53 -6.79
C ASN A 138 5.46 1.03 -6.38
N GLU A 139 4.39 0.35 -6.79
CA GLU A 139 3.04 0.72 -6.41
C GLU A 139 2.10 -0.48 -6.40
N VAL A 140 1.09 -0.40 -5.53
CA VAL A 140 -0.10 -1.25 -5.58
C VAL A 140 -1.18 -0.47 -6.34
N PRO A 141 -1.75 -1.01 -7.43
CA PRO A 141 -2.87 -0.36 -8.11
C PRO A 141 -4.09 -0.29 -7.19
N GLY A 142 -5.00 0.64 -7.45
CA GLY A 142 -6.27 0.68 -6.71
C GLY A 142 -7.04 -0.64 -6.86
N MET A 143 -7.54 -1.17 -5.74
CA MET A 143 -8.12 -2.51 -5.68
C MET A 143 -9.43 -2.52 -4.88
N GLY A 144 -10.44 -3.17 -5.43
CA GLY A 144 -11.70 -3.42 -4.75
C GLY A 144 -11.63 -4.70 -3.91
N TYR A 145 -12.18 -4.62 -2.71
CA TYR A 145 -12.55 -5.78 -1.91
C TYR A 145 -14.07 -5.86 -1.94
N PHE A 146 -14.58 -7.01 -2.37
CA PHE A 146 -16.00 -7.32 -2.34
C PHE A 146 -16.15 -8.54 -1.44
N GLY A 147 -16.76 -8.35 -0.27
CA GLY A 147 -17.13 -9.47 0.60
C GLY A 147 -18.03 -10.47 -0.11
N ASP A 148 -18.33 -11.59 0.53
CA ASP A 148 -19.38 -12.48 0.01
C ASP A 148 -20.66 -11.67 -0.23
N PRO A 149 -21.43 -11.97 -1.30
CA PRO A 149 -22.71 -11.30 -1.50
C PRO A 149 -23.51 -11.48 -0.21
N VAL A 150 -23.95 -10.39 0.42
CA VAL A 150 -24.96 -10.50 1.48
C VAL A 150 -26.10 -11.29 0.83
N PRO A 151 -26.51 -12.44 1.40
CA PRO A 151 -27.65 -13.17 0.86
C PRO A 151 -28.80 -12.18 0.81
N VAL A 152 -29.22 -11.81 -0.40
CA VAL A 152 -30.48 -11.09 -0.58
C VAL A 152 -31.53 -12.08 -0.13
N THR A 153 -31.95 -12.01 1.13
CA THR A 153 -33.16 -12.69 1.57
C THR A 153 -34.23 -12.15 0.63
N PRO A 154 -34.80 -12.96 -0.28
CA PRO A 154 -35.85 -12.47 -1.16
C PRO A 154 -36.89 -11.87 -0.24
N SER A 155 -37.22 -10.59 -0.41
CA SER A 155 -38.34 -10.03 0.32
C SER A 155 -39.55 -10.87 -0.08
N THR A 156 -40.03 -11.71 0.84
CA THR A 156 -41.26 -12.49 0.63
C THR A 156 -42.47 -11.57 0.36
N ASP A 157 -42.29 -10.27 0.60
CA ASP A 157 -43.28 -9.24 0.34
C ASP A 157 -43.20 -8.69 -1.09
N ILE A 158 -43.71 -9.49 -2.04
CA ILE A 158 -43.93 -9.11 -3.45
C ILE A 158 -44.77 -7.83 -3.63
N ASN A 159 -45.47 -7.37 -2.59
CA ASN A 159 -46.21 -6.12 -2.62
C ASN A 159 -45.34 -4.88 -2.37
N LYS A 160 -44.15 -5.03 -1.77
CA LYS A 160 -43.26 -3.90 -1.49
C LYS A 160 -42.47 -3.44 -2.71
N LEU A 161 -42.19 -4.35 -3.64
CA LEU A 161 -41.50 -4.06 -4.92
C LEU A 161 -42.39 -3.32 -5.95
N ARG A 162 -43.71 -3.30 -5.74
CA ARG A 162 -44.67 -2.66 -6.67
C ARG A 162 -44.95 -1.18 -6.34
N ILE A 163 -44.60 -0.71 -5.15
CA ILE A 163 -44.98 0.63 -4.67
C ILE A 163 -43.92 1.70 -5.03
N GLU A 164 -42.66 1.32 -5.31
CA GLU A 164 -41.59 2.29 -5.62
C GLU A 164 -41.42 2.62 -7.11
N SER A 165 -42.18 2.00 -8.02
CA SER A 165 -42.24 2.46 -9.40
C SER A 165 -43.30 3.55 -9.53
N GLU A 166 -42.93 4.82 -9.29
CA GLU A 166 -43.75 5.93 -9.74
C GLU A 166 -43.99 5.80 -11.26
N PRO A 167 -45.21 6.03 -11.77
CA PRO A 167 -45.46 5.97 -13.19
C PRO A 167 -44.61 7.04 -13.89
N VAL A 168 -43.68 6.60 -14.73
CA VAL A 168 -42.92 7.49 -15.62
C VAL A 168 -43.92 8.22 -16.50
N THR A 169 -44.15 9.49 -16.20
CA THR A 169 -44.94 10.37 -17.07
C THR A 169 -44.06 10.63 -18.29
N LEU A 170 -44.39 10.00 -19.41
CA LEU A 170 -43.73 10.26 -20.69
C LEU A 170 -44.01 11.71 -21.07
N VAL A 171 -43.01 12.58 -20.89
CA VAL A 171 -43.05 13.94 -21.43
C VAL A 171 -42.85 13.80 -22.94
N THR A 172 -43.95 13.88 -23.69
CA THR A 172 -43.89 13.98 -25.16
C THR A 172 -43.17 15.29 -25.51
N PRO A 173 -42.02 15.27 -26.21
CA PRO A 173 -41.37 16.50 -26.62
C PRO A 173 -42.29 17.26 -27.60
N GLU A 174 -42.50 18.55 -27.37
CA GLU A 174 -43.16 19.42 -28.35
C GLU A 174 -42.39 19.38 -29.67
N PRO A 175 -43.09 19.31 -30.82
CA PRO A 175 -42.43 19.32 -32.11
C PRO A 175 -41.73 20.67 -32.33
N THR A 176 -40.40 20.62 -32.49
CA THR A 176 -39.58 21.79 -32.84
C THR A 176 -40.05 22.37 -34.17
N PRO A 177 -40.40 23.67 -34.26
CA PRO A 177 -40.81 24.26 -35.53
C PRO A 177 -39.63 24.29 -36.51
N ILE A 178 -39.85 23.73 -37.71
CA ILE A 178 -38.88 23.75 -38.80
C ILE A 178 -38.83 25.17 -39.38
N VAL A 179 -37.73 25.89 -39.14
CA VAL A 179 -37.47 27.19 -39.76
C VAL A 179 -36.91 26.96 -41.16
N HIS A 180 -37.73 27.19 -42.19
CA HIS A 180 -37.27 27.22 -43.57
C HIS A 180 -36.50 28.52 -43.83
N TYR A 181 -35.17 28.42 -43.95
CA TYR A 181 -34.37 29.48 -44.55
C TYR A 181 -34.53 29.43 -46.07
N PHE A 182 -35.35 30.31 -46.63
CA PHE A 182 -35.31 30.61 -48.05
C PHE A 182 -34.08 31.49 -48.34
N ARG A 183 -33.31 31.08 -49.35
CA ARG A 183 -32.14 31.78 -49.86
C ARG A 183 -32.55 32.91 -50.81
#